data_AF-A0A9X1I3T1-F1
#
_entry.id   AF-A0A9X1I3T1-F1
#
_cell.length_a   1.000
_cell.length_b   1.000
_cell.length_c   1.000
_cell.angle_alpha   90.00
_cell.angle_beta   90.00
_cell.angle_gamma   90.00
#
_symmetry.space_group_name_H-M   'P 1'
#
loop_
_entity.id
_entity.type
_entity.pdbx_description
1 polymer ?
#
loop_
_entity_poly.entity_id
_entity_poly.type
_entity_poly.pdbx_seq_one_letter_code
_entity_poly.pdbx_strand_id
1 'polypeptide(L)' 'MKQKAVFSLITLFLFFKGNAQCAMCRAVLESEESQTAAEAINDGIVYLMAIPYILVGGLIYFIYQKYKTSSTK' A
#
# COMPACT_ATOMS: atom_id res chain seq x y z
N MET A 1 8.66 -6.28 -29.37
CA MET A 1 7.45 -5.42 -29.31
C MET A 1 6.51 -5.79 -28.18
N LYS A 2 6.20 -7.08 -27.98
CA LYS A 2 5.32 -7.57 -26.89
C LYS A 2 5.74 -7.11 -25.49
N GLN A 3 7.04 -7.13 -25.17
CA GLN A 3 7.52 -6.70 -23.85
C GLN A 3 7.45 -5.18 -23.62
N LYS A 4 7.64 -4.37 -24.66
CA LYS A 4 7.44 -2.91 -24.57
C LYS A 4 5.94 -2.57 -24.41
N ALA A 5 5.07 -3.34 -25.06
CA ALA A 5 3.62 -3.21 -24.91
C ALA A 5 3.16 -3.60 -23.50
N VAL A 6 3.68 -4.70 -22.95
CA VAL A 6 3.41 -5.13 -21.57
C VAL A 6 3.91 -4.10 -20.56
N PHE A 7 5.13 -3.58 -20.74
CA PHE A 7 5.66 -2.52 -19.90
C PHE A 7 4.81 -1.25 -19.96
N SER A 8 4.39 -0.82 -21.16
CA SER A 8 3.50 0.31 -21.36
C SER A 8 2.13 0.13 -20.67
N LEU A 9 1.55 -1.07 -20.78
CA LEU A 9 0.29 -1.45 -20.13
C LEU A 9 0.38 -1.44 -18.60
N ILE A 10 1.48 -1.97 -18.04
CA ILE A 10 1.74 -1.97 -16.60
C ILE A 10 1.88 -0.53 -16.09
N THR A 11 2.62 0.30 -16.83
CA THR A 11 2.82 1.70 -16.45
C THR A 11 1.49 2.46 -16.46
N LEU A 12 0.65 2.25 -17.48
CA LEU A 12 -0.69 2.84 -17.57
C LEU A 12 -1.60 2.43 -16.40
N PHE A 13 -1.53 1.17 -15.96
CA PHE A 13 -2.29 0.66 -14.81
C PHE A 13 -1.82 1.23 -13.47
N LEU A 14 -0.52 1.53 -13.33
CA LEU A 14 0.03 2.20 -12.14
C LEU A 14 -0.33 3.69 -12.06
N PHE A 15 -0.62 4.33 -13.20
CA PHE A 15 -1.11 5.71 -13.27
C PHE A 15 -2.63 5.83 -13.13
N PHE A 16 -3.37 4.72 -13.16
CA PHE A 16 -4.72 4.65 -12.60
C PHE A 16 -4.60 4.81 -11.08
N LYS A 17 -4.37 6.04 -10.64
CA LYS A 17 -4.74 6.49 -9.31
C LYS A 17 -6.26 6.34 -9.25
N GLY A 18 -6.71 5.16 -8.82
CA GLY A 18 -8.04 4.99 -8.28
C GLY A 18 -8.24 6.15 -7.33
N ASN A 19 -9.29 6.90 -7.61
CA ASN A 19 -9.68 8.07 -6.86
C ASN A 19 -9.36 7.92 -5.36
N ALA A 20 -8.37 8.66 -4.88
CA ALA A 20 -8.46 9.22 -3.53
C ALA A 20 -9.55 10.33 -3.46
N GLN A 21 -10.38 10.45 -4.51
CA GLN A 21 -11.73 11.00 -4.43
C GLN A 21 -12.58 9.89 -3.79
N CYS A 22 -12.63 9.81 -2.47
CA CYS A 22 -13.66 10.52 -1.74
C CYS A 22 -13.12 11.25 -0.51
N ALA A 23 -12.67 12.48 -0.72
CA ALA A 23 -12.80 13.55 0.27
C ALA A 23 -14.28 13.99 0.47
N MET A 24 -15.25 13.16 0.08
CA MET A 24 -16.67 13.31 0.44
C MET A 24 -16.94 12.90 1.91
N CYS A 25 -16.09 12.04 2.51
CA CYS A 25 -16.25 11.62 3.91
C CYS A 25 -15.77 12.66 4.93
N ARG A 26 -15.07 13.72 4.49
CA ARG A 26 -14.61 14.81 5.36
C ARG A 26 -15.78 15.61 5.93
N ALA A 27 -16.89 15.70 5.19
CA ALA A 27 -18.09 16.44 5.58
C ALA A 27 -18.93 15.74 6.67
N VAL A 28 -18.83 14.41 6.81
CA VAL A 28 -19.47 13.67 7.93
C VAL A 28 -18.63 13.75 9.21
N LEU A 29 -17.30 13.85 9.08
CA LEU A 29 -16.37 13.92 10.22
C LEU A 29 -16.32 15.30 10.88
N GLU A 30 -16.59 16.38 10.15
CA GLU A 30 -16.73 17.72 10.76
C GLU A 30 -18.11 17.94 11.40
N SER A 31 -19.13 17.13 11.06
CA SER A 31 -20.47 17.24 11.65
C SER A 31 -20.65 16.51 12.98
N GLU A 32 -19.73 15.62 13.35
CA GLU A 32 -19.75 14.97 14.67
C GLU A 32 -18.50 15.36 15.46
N GLU A 33 -18.69 16.22 16.45
CA GLU A 33 -17.71 16.63 17.46
C GLU A 33 -17.38 15.45 18.42
N SER A 34 -16.98 14.30 17.88
CA SER A 34 -16.62 13.11 18.64
C SER A 34 -15.13 12.79 18.46
N GLN A 35 -14.33 13.18 19.45
CA GLN A 35 -12.87 12.96 19.48
C GLN A 35 -12.49 11.48 19.30
N THR A 36 -13.37 10.58 19.74
CA THR A 36 -13.24 9.11 19.59
C THR A 36 -13.25 8.62 18.14
N ALA A 37 -14.04 9.25 17.25
CA ALA A 37 -14.03 8.89 15.84
C ALA A 37 -12.72 9.33 15.14
N ALA A 38 -12.17 10.47 15.56
CA ALA A 38 -10.89 10.97 15.05
C ALA A 38 -9.70 10.10 15.47
N GLU A 39 -9.66 9.62 16.71
CA GLU A 39 -8.63 8.68 17.19
C GLU A 39 -8.67 7.35 16.42
N ALA A 40 -9.86 6.77 16.26
CA ALA A 40 -10.02 5.50 15.53
C ALA A 40 -9.53 5.56 14.07
N ILE A 41 -9.67 6.72 13.42
CA ILE A 41 -9.18 6.94 12.06
C ILE A 41 -7.66 7.05 12.01
N ASN A 42 -7.05 7.74 12.98
CA ASN A 42 -5.58 7.86 13.05
C ASN A 42 -4.92 6.49 13.23
N ASP A 43 -5.50 5.65 14.11
CA ASP A 43 -5.05 4.27 14.29
C ASP A 43 -5.21 3.45 13.00
N GLY A 44 -6.32 3.64 12.29
CA GLY A 44 -6.54 3.03 10.98
C GLY A 44 -5.50 3.43 9.94
N ILE A 45 -5.09 4.71 9.89
CA ILE A 45 -4.04 5.19 8.98
C ILE A 45 -2.71 4.53 9.31
N VAL A 46 -2.32 4.49 10.58
CA VAL A 46 -1.07 3.85 11.01
C VAL A 46 -1.09 2.35 10.68
N TYR A 47 -2.21 1.66 10.91
CA TYR A 47 -2.36 0.25 10.58
C TYR A 47 -2.22 -0.01 9.07
N LEU A 48 -2.89 0.77 8.23
CA LEU A 48 -2.79 0.64 6.77
C LEU A 48 -1.38 0.99 6.25
N MET A 49 -0.71 1.95 6.87
CA MET A 49 0.69 2.29 6.56
C MET A 49 1.68 1.20 6.99
N ALA A 50 1.40 0.43 8.04
CA ALA A 50 2.28 -0.64 8.50
C ALA A 50 2.33 -1.81 7.49
N ILE A 51 1.22 -2.12 6.84
CA ILE A 51 1.09 -3.24 5.88
C ILE A 51 2.19 -3.23 4.78
N PRO A 52 2.42 -2.15 4.01
CA PRO A 52 3.44 -2.14 2.97
C PRO A 52 4.85 -2.39 3.52
N TYR A 53 5.19 -1.89 4.71
CA TYR A 53 6.50 -2.14 5.30
C TYR A 53 6.69 -3.62 5.68
N ILE A 54 5.65 -4.25 6.25
CA ILE A 54 5.67 -5.67 6.60
C ILE A 54 5.84 -6.54 5.34
N LEU A 55 5.08 -6.22 4.27
CA LEU A 55 5.16 -6.96 3.01
C LEU A 55 6.53 -6.84 2.35
N VAL A 56 7.10 -5.64 2.30
CA VAL A 56 8.45 -5.41 1.73
C VAL A 56 9.51 -6.11 2.56
N GLY A 57 9.45 -6.00 3.90
CA GLY A 57 10.38 -6.69 4.80
C GLY A 57 10.31 -8.22 4.65
N GLY A 58 9.10 -8.77 4.59
CA GLY A 58 8.87 -10.20 4.35
C GLY A 58 9.43 -10.67 3.01
N LEU A 59 9.20 -9.89 1.94
CA LEU A 59 9.72 -10.20 0.61
C LEU A 59 11.26 -10.23 0.60
N ILE A 60 11.91 -9.21 1.19
CA ILE A 60 13.37 -9.14 1.31
C ILE A 60 13.90 -10.34 2.09
N TYR A 61 13.26 -10.69 3.21
CA TYR A 61 13.65 -11.85 4.02
C TYR A 61 13.57 -13.17 3.22
N PHE A 62 12.46 -13.40 2.51
CA PHE A 62 12.29 -14.58 1.65
C PHE A 62 13.36 -14.67 0.55
N ILE A 63 13.65 -13.54 -0.09
CA ILE A 63 14.71 -13.44 -1.11
C ILE A 63 16.06 -13.80 -0.48
N TYR A 64 16.43 -13.16 0.64
CA TYR A 64 17.69 -13.41 1.34
C TYR A 64 17.85 -14.90 1.68
N GLN A 65 16.80 -15.55 2.21
CA GLN A 65 16.88 -16.96 2.58
C GLN A 65 17.09 -17.88 1.37
N LYS A 66 16.45 -17.56 0.24
CA LYS A 66 16.60 -18.31 -1.01
C LYS A 66 18.04 -18.26 -1.51
N TYR A 67 18.63 -17.06 -1.58
CA TYR A 67 20.00 -16.88 -2.09
C TYR A 67 21.07 -17.40 -1.11
N LYS A 68 20.84 -17.29 0.21
CA LYS A 68 21.72 -17.88 1.23
C LYS A 68 21.77 -19.40 1.11
N THR A 69 20.61 -20.06 0.94
CA THR A 69 20.53 -21.52 0.79
C THR A 69 21.18 -22.01 -0.50
N SER A 70 21.08 -21.25 -1.60
CA SER A 70 21.74 -21.60 -2.87
C SER A 70 23.26 -21.47 -2.86
N SER A 71 23.84 -20.68 -1.94
CA SER A 71 25.30 -20.50 -1.83
C SER A 71 26.01 -21.55 -0.96
N THR A 72 25.26 -22.35 -0.19
CA THR A 72 25.80 -23.44 0.65
C THR A 72 25.62 -24.81 -0.03
N LYS A 73 25.62 -24.84 -1.37
CA LYS A 73 25.62 -26.08 -2.15
C LYS A 73 26.82 -26.12 -3.07
#